data_AF-A0A669B082-F1
#
_entry.id   AF-A0A669B082-F1
#
_cell.length_a   1.000
_cell.length_b   1.000
_cell.length_c   1.000
_cell.angle_alpha   90.00
_cell.angle_beta   90.00
_cell.angle_gamma   90.00
#
_symmetry.space_group_name_H-M   'P 1'
#
loop_
_entity.id
_entity.type
_entity.pdbx_description
1 polymer ?
#
loop_
_entity_poly.entity_id
_entity_poly.type
_entity_poly.pdbx_seq_one_letter_code
_entity_poly.pdbx_strand_id
1 'polypeptide(L)'
;MAGKGRGVGAFTFNIDALGIGRGNMPEARVGPSPLFPSTDFKPVPLKAGEDEDYMLALKQEMRGTMQRLPYNIKPQSNKAGEEGGALET
;
A
#
# COMPACT_ATOMS: atom_id res chain seq x y z
N MET A 1 4.90 25.38 52.39
CA MET A 1 3.84 24.77 51.55
C MET A 1 4.47 23.66 50.72
N ALA A 2 4.29 22.42 51.16
CA ALA A 2 4.94 21.24 50.61
C ALA A 2 4.13 20.66 49.44
N GLY A 3 4.59 20.86 48.20
CA GLY A 3 4.11 20.13 47.02
C GLY A 3 4.88 18.83 46.81
N LYS A 4 4.62 17.82 47.65
CA LYS A 4 5.26 16.50 47.63
C LYS A 4 4.59 15.61 46.58
N GLY A 5 4.95 15.77 45.31
CA GLY A 5 4.56 14.86 44.23
C GLY A 5 5.74 14.02 43.75
N ARG A 6 6.15 13.00 44.50
CA ARG A 6 7.21 12.04 44.09
C ARG A 6 6.58 10.67 43.90
N GLY A 7 6.14 10.40 42.68
CA GLY A 7 5.61 9.09 42.28
C GLY A 7 5.71 8.96 40.77
N VAL A 8 6.91 8.67 40.26
CA VAL A 8 7.04 8.06 38.94
C VAL A 8 6.30 6.73 39.02
N GLY A 9 5.28 6.53 38.18
CA GLY A 9 4.40 5.36 38.24
C GLY A 9 5.20 4.06 38.31
N ALA A 10 5.03 3.31 39.40
CA ALA A 10 5.64 2.00 39.55
C ALA A 10 4.93 1.01 38.61
N PHE A 11 5.72 0.27 37.84
CA PHE A 11 5.21 -0.79 36.97
C PHE A 11 4.88 -2.03 37.82
N THR A 12 3.93 -2.85 37.37
CA THR A 12 3.55 -4.10 38.06
C THR A 12 4.61 -5.20 37.98
N PHE A 13 5.69 -4.96 37.24
CA PHE A 13 6.82 -5.87 37.04
C PHE A 13 8.15 -5.17 37.36
N ASN A 14 9.18 -5.97 37.64
CA ASN A 14 10.52 -5.49 37.98
C ASN A 14 11.26 -4.97 36.73
N ILE A 15 11.41 -3.66 36.62
CA ILE A 15 12.06 -2.99 35.48
C ILE A 15 13.58 -3.16 35.51
N ASP A 16 14.17 -3.23 36.71
CA ASP A 16 15.62 -3.44 36.89
C ASP A 16 16.08 -4.80 36.33
N ALA A 17 15.21 -5.81 36.39
CA ALA A 17 15.48 -7.13 35.79
C ALA A 17 15.49 -7.10 34.25
N LEU A 18 14.92 -6.06 33.64
CA LEU A 18 14.96 -5.80 32.20
C LEU A 18 16.16 -4.93 31.81
N GLY A 19 17.02 -4.54 32.78
CA GLY A 19 18.17 -3.67 32.55
C GLY A 19 17.84 -2.19 32.38
N ILE A 20 16.59 -1.78 32.65
CA ILE A 20 16.16 -0.39 32.56
C ILE A 20 16.28 0.24 33.96
N GLY A 21 17.37 0.97 34.19
CA GLY A 21 17.62 1.64 35.46
C GLY A 21 16.87 2.97 35.60
N ARG A 22 16.84 3.51 36.83
CA ARG A 22 16.32 4.87 37.09
C ARG A 22 17.14 5.90 36.31
N GLY A 23 16.45 6.70 35.51
CA GLY A 23 17.08 7.72 34.65
C GLY A 23 17.49 7.23 33.26
N ASN A 24 17.32 5.93 32.95
CA ASN A 24 17.56 5.34 31.62
C ASN A 24 16.23 4.91 30.95
N MET A 25 15.15 5.62 31.22
CA MET A 25 13.85 5.31 30.61
C MET A 25 13.89 5.71 29.14
N PRO A 26 13.49 4.84 28.19
CA PRO A 26 13.39 5.24 26.79
C PRO A 26 12.44 6.43 26.63
N GLU A 27 12.74 7.25 25.63
CA GLU A 27 11.95 8.44 25.36
C GLU A 27 10.50 8.06 25.02
N ALA A 28 9.56 8.75 25.67
CA ALA A 28 8.15 8.56 25.38
C ALA A 28 7.84 9.14 24.00
N ARG A 29 7.46 8.27 23.06
CA ARG A 29 7.13 8.71 21.70
C ARG A 29 5.85 9.54 21.68
N VAL A 30 5.89 10.68 20.99
CA VAL A 30 4.71 11.49 20.69
C VAL A 30 4.10 11.07 19.34
N GLY A 31 3.00 10.32 19.38
CA GLY A 31 2.20 9.95 18.19
C GLY A 31 2.64 8.67 17.45
N PRO A 32 1.82 8.17 16.52
CA PRO A 32 2.10 6.96 15.74
C PRO A 32 3.21 7.17 14.71
N SER A 33 3.79 6.07 14.21
CA SER A 33 4.69 6.13 13.05
C SER A 33 4.00 6.66 11.81
N PRO A 34 4.72 7.39 10.95
CA PRO A 34 4.26 7.62 9.58
C PRO A 34 3.96 6.29 8.88
N LEU A 35 2.92 6.28 8.04
CA LEU A 35 2.57 5.11 7.22
C LEU A 35 3.70 4.72 6.25
N PHE A 36 4.44 5.72 5.75
CA PHE A 36 5.57 5.55 4.85
C PHE A 36 6.84 6.10 5.50
N PRO A 37 7.68 5.25 6.11
CA PRO A 37 8.96 5.69 6.66
C PRO A 37 9.92 6.12 5.54
N SER A 38 10.87 7.00 5.86
CA SER A 38 11.93 7.38 4.94
C SER A 38 12.84 6.18 4.65
N THR A 39 13.13 5.93 3.37
CA THR A 39 14.09 4.91 2.94
C THR A 39 15.45 5.53 2.68
N ASP A 40 16.52 4.86 3.11
CA ASP A 40 17.90 5.31 2.87
C ASP A 40 18.29 5.23 1.40
N PHE A 41 17.74 4.24 0.68
CA PHE A 41 18.04 4.00 -0.72
C PHE A 41 16.82 4.23 -1.61
N LYS A 42 17.09 4.67 -2.84
CA LYS A 42 16.11 4.83 -3.91
C LYS A 42 16.32 3.73 -4.97
N PRO A 43 15.26 3.34 -5.68
CA PRO A 43 15.39 2.39 -6.78
C PRO A 43 16.30 2.95 -7.88
N VAL A 44 16.95 2.05 -8.62
CA VAL A 44 17.83 2.39 -9.74
C VAL A 44 17.00 3.01 -10.88
N PRO A 45 17.52 4.04 -11.59
CA PRO A 45 16.85 4.58 -12.77
C PRO A 45 16.60 3.52 -13.84
N LEU A 46 15.56 3.73 -14.65
CA LEU A 46 15.26 2.88 -15.80
C LEU A 46 16.39 2.92 -16.83
N LYS A 47 16.54 1.83 -17.59
CA LYS A 47 17.48 1.77 -18.72
C LYS A 47 16.96 2.68 -19.84
N ALA A 48 17.88 3.42 -20.45
CA ALA A 48 17.61 4.30 -21.57
C ALA A 48 18.31 3.77 -22.82
N GLY A 49 17.75 4.08 -23.99
CA GLY A 49 18.29 3.66 -25.28
C GLY A 49 17.18 3.28 -26.25
N GLU A 50 17.52 3.30 -27.54
CA GLU A 50 16.58 3.04 -28.62
C GLU A 50 15.96 1.63 -28.53
N ASP A 51 16.74 0.62 -28.15
CA ASP A 51 16.26 -0.75 -27.99
C ASP A 51 15.18 -0.86 -26.89
N GLU A 52 15.39 -0.19 -25.76
CA GLU A 52 14.44 -0.19 -24.62
C GLU A 52 13.16 0.58 -24.99
N ASP A 53 13.31 1.72 -25.67
CA ASP A 53 12.21 2.53 -26.15
C ASP A 53 11.38 1.79 -27.22
N TYR A 54 12.04 1.06 -28.12
CA TYR A 54 11.40 0.22 -29.12
C TYR A 54 10.58 -0.89 -28.46
N MET A 55 11.18 -1.63 -27.52
CA MET A 55 10.47 -2.70 -26.82
C MET A 55 9.29 -2.17 -26.00
N LEU A 56 9.41 -0.97 -25.42
CA LEU A 56 8.32 -0.29 -24.74
C LEU A 56 7.18 0.07 -25.70
N ALA A 57 7.49 0.63 -26.87
CA ALA A 57 6.50 0.95 -27.89
C ALA A 57 5.79 -0.31 -28.39
N LEU A 58 6.55 -1.36 -28.72
CA LEU A 58 6.02 -2.64 -29.16
C LEU A 58 5.05 -3.25 -28.14
N LYS A 59 5.42 -3.24 -26.85
CA LYS A 59 4.55 -3.71 -25.77
C LYS A 59 3.22 -2.95 -25.73
N GLN A 60 3.23 -1.64 -25.94
CA GLN A 60 2.01 -0.82 -25.94
C GLN A 60 1.11 -1.14 -27.13
N GLU A 61 1.69 -1.31 -28.33
CA GLU A 61 0.97 -1.74 -29.52
C GLU A 61 0.34 -3.11 -29.32
N MET A 62 1.10 -4.08 -28.80
CA MET A 62 0.61 -5.43 -28.51
C MET A 62 -0.58 -5.42 -27.56
N ARG A 63 -0.57 -4.58 -26.52
CA ARG A 63 -1.74 -4.43 -25.63
C ARG A 63 -2.98 -3.98 -26.42
N GLY A 64 -2.82 -3.00 -27.32
CA GLY A 64 -3.92 -2.50 -28.15
C GLY A 64 -4.43 -3.52 -29.17
N THR A 65 -3.53 -4.25 -29.83
CA THR A 65 -3.89 -5.27 -30.81
C THR A 65 -4.58 -6.46 -30.15
N MET A 66 -4.05 -6.95 -29.02
CA MET A 66 -4.62 -8.09 -28.29
C MET A 66 -6.04 -7.83 -27.81
N GLN A 67 -6.37 -6.60 -27.42
CA GLN A 67 -7.74 -6.26 -27.02
C GLN A 67 -8.75 -6.34 -28.18
N ARG A 68 -8.30 -6.24 -29.43
CA ARG A 68 -9.15 -6.31 -30.64
C ARG A 68 -9.22 -7.70 -31.25
N LEU A 69 -8.31 -8.60 -30.88
CA LEU A 69 -8.31 -9.98 -31.35
C LEU A 69 -9.52 -10.74 -30.79
N PRO A 70 -10.04 -11.74 -31.53
CA PRO A 70 -11.19 -12.54 -31.11
C PRO A 70 -10.93 -13.34 -29.82
N TYR A 71 -9.67 -13.53 -29.45
CA TYR A 71 -9.25 -14.20 -28.22
C TYR A 71 -9.53 -13.37 -26.95
N ASN A 72 -9.78 -12.06 -27.08
CA ASN A 72 -10.13 -11.21 -25.94
C ASN A 72 -11.65 -11.29 -25.66
N ILE A 73 -12.05 -12.38 -25.02
CA ILE A 73 -13.44 -12.66 -24.64
C ILE A 73 -13.90 -11.60 -23.62
N LYS A 74 -14.96 -10.86 -23.97
CA LYS A 74 -15.56 -9.85 -23.08
C LYS A 74 -16.52 -10.51 -22.08
N PRO A 75 -16.61 -9.98 -20.85
CA PRO A 75 -17.66 -10.41 -19.93
C PRO A 75 -19.02 -10.08 -20.55
N GLN A 76 -19.99 -10.99 -20.40
CA GLN A 76 -21.36 -10.73 -20.85
C GLN A 76 -21.97 -9.63 -19.98
N SER A 77 -22.43 -8.55 -20.61
CA SER A 77 -23.21 -7.54 -19.89
C SER A 77 -24.63 -8.09 -19.67
N ASN A 78 -25.02 -8.31 -18.42
CA ASN A 78 -26.41 -8.63 -18.06
C ASN A 78 -27.32 -7.41 -18.28
N LYS A 79 -27.62 -7.11 -19.55
CA LYS A 79 -28.73 -6.28 -19.98
C LYS A 79 -29.24 -6.83 -21.31
N ALA A 80 -29.78 -8.05 -21.26
CA ALA A 80 -30.86 -8.39 -22.17
C ALA A 80 -32.07 -7.61 -21.67
N GLY A 81 -32.46 -6.59 -22.43
CA GLY A 81 -33.79 -6.01 -22.27
C GLY A 81 -34.81 -7.11 -22.45
N GLU A 82 -35.77 -7.16 -21.53
CA GLU A 82 -37.04 -7.81 -21.73
C GLU A 82 -37.74 -7.12 -22.90
N GLU A 83 -37.46 -7.56 -24.14
CA GLU A 83 -38.37 -7.31 -25.26
C GLU A 83 -39.21 -8.57 -25.44
N GLY A 84 -40.30 -8.61 -24.66
CA GLY A 84 -41.42 -9.49 -24.91
C GLY A 84 -42.07 -9.13 -26.24
N GLY A 85 -41.69 -9.85 -27.30
CA GLY A 85 -42.41 -9.86 -28.56
C GLY A 85 -43.72 -10.62 -28.40
N ALA A 86 -44.83 -9.89 -28.35
CA ALA A 86 -46.17 -10.43 -28.49
C ALA A 86 -46.30 -11.17 -29.84
N LEU A 87 -46.65 -12.46 -29.77
CA LEU A 87 -47.20 -13.20 -30.90
C LEU A 87 -48.72 -12.99 -30.88
N GLU A 88 -49.19 -12.02 -31.66
CA GLU A 88 -50.56 -11.98 -32.18
C GLU A 88 -50.61 -12.73 -33.54
N THR A 89 -51.69 -13.51 -33.67
CA THR A 89 -52.26 -14.26 -34.81
C THR A 89 -51.48 -15.45 -35.37
#